data_AF-A0AAV2NR97-F1
#
_entry.id   AF-A0AAV2NR97-F1
#
_cell.length_a   1.000
_cell.length_b   1.000
_cell.length_c   1.000
_cell.angle_alpha   90.00
_cell.angle_beta   90.00
_cell.angle_gamma   90.00
#
_symmetry.space_group_name_H-M   'P 1'
#
loop_
_entity.id
_entity.type
_entity.pdbx_description
1 polymer ?
#
loop_
_entity_poly.entity_id
_entity_poly.type
_entity_poly.pdbx_seq_one_letter_code
_entity_poly.pdbx_strand_id
1 'polypeptide(L)'
;MENYSDSEEESLGAKVAMFNQCASKHQDKQNKNPFTSGLNVEKPKFSKEEYGRPEAGSLSDLRGRKANAHILKEILELCEIISHEGTPCRDHPNVIAITFGDIFNIYTNISSKCVGLLLRARKQKYLEFEGECLFQRRDDDVPIFLVKPIEEIRKEYNQRFQEIQKDLLDG
;
A
#
# COMPACT_ATOMS: atom_id res chain seq x y z
N MET A 1 58.56 10.35 -11.56
CA MET A 1 57.42 10.48 -12.48
C MET A 1 56.70 9.14 -12.46
N GLU A 2 55.39 9.15 -12.61
CA GLU A 2 54.46 7.99 -12.62
C GLU A 2 53.84 7.62 -11.26
N ASN A 3 52.54 7.94 -11.14
CA ASN A 3 51.45 7.01 -10.79
C ASN A 3 50.13 7.80 -10.75
N TYR A 4 49.66 8.25 -11.92
CA TYR A 4 48.37 8.95 -12.06
C TYR A 4 47.46 8.29 -13.12
N SER A 5 47.91 7.25 -13.82
CA SER A 5 47.21 6.62 -14.95
C SER A 5 46.35 5.40 -14.58
N ASP A 6 46.53 4.83 -13.38
CA ASP A 6 45.93 3.53 -13.02
C ASP A 6 44.45 3.64 -12.57
N SER A 7 44.02 4.82 -12.10
CA SER A 7 42.66 5.03 -11.60
C SER A 7 41.62 5.31 -12.70
N GLU A 8 42.04 5.80 -13.87
CA GLU A 8 41.13 6.14 -14.97
C GLU A 8 40.79 4.93 -15.84
N GLU A 9 41.73 4.02 -16.10
CA GLU A 9 41.48 2.79 -16.87
C GLU A 9 40.60 1.80 -16.11
N GLU A 10 40.82 1.63 -14.80
CA GLU A 10 39.95 0.80 -13.95
C GLU A 10 38.52 1.38 -13.87
N SER A 11 38.40 2.71 -13.86
CA SER A 11 37.13 3.45 -13.91
C SER A 11 36.39 3.30 -15.24
N LEU A 12 37.10 3.25 -16.37
CA LEU A 12 36.51 3.06 -17.70
C LEU A 12 36.09 1.60 -17.90
N GLY A 13 36.95 0.64 -17.53
CA GLY A 13 36.65 -0.78 -17.57
C GLY A 13 35.41 -1.15 -16.74
N ALA A 14 35.31 -0.59 -15.52
CA ALA A 14 34.13 -0.77 -14.67
C ALA A 14 32.84 -0.23 -15.31
N LYS A 15 32.88 0.94 -15.96
CA LYS A 15 31.72 1.53 -16.67
C LYS A 15 31.30 0.69 -17.87
N VAL A 16 32.27 0.19 -18.65
CA VAL A 16 32.00 -0.69 -19.80
C VAL A 16 31.39 -2.02 -19.33
N ALA A 17 31.93 -2.61 -18.25
CA ALA A 17 31.37 -3.82 -17.64
C ALA A 17 29.93 -3.60 -17.16
N MET A 18 29.66 -2.47 -16.50
CA MET A 18 28.31 -2.11 -16.05
C MET A 18 27.35 -1.90 -17.23
N PHE A 19 27.82 -1.25 -18.31
CA PHE A 19 27.03 -1.05 -19.53
C PHE A 19 26.70 -2.39 -20.20
N ASN A 20 27.69 -3.27 -20.38
CA ASN A 20 27.50 -4.59 -20.96
C ASN A 20 26.55 -5.43 -20.11
N GLN A 21 26.68 -5.38 -18.79
CA GLN A 21 25.76 -6.06 -17.88
C GLN A 21 24.31 -5.54 -18.04
N CYS A 22 24.13 -4.23 -18.17
CA CYS A 22 22.84 -3.62 -18.42
C CYS A 22 22.25 -4.05 -19.78
N ALA A 23 23.08 -4.04 -20.83
CA ALA A 23 22.70 -4.44 -22.17
C ALA A 23 22.26 -5.92 -22.22
N SER A 24 23.03 -6.84 -21.62
CA SER A 24 22.67 -8.26 -21.54
C SER A 24 21.37 -8.47 -20.77
N LYS A 25 21.22 -7.85 -19.58
CA LYS A 25 19.97 -7.91 -18.79
C LYS A 25 18.77 -7.39 -19.57
N HIS A 26 18.95 -6.33 -20.35
CA HIS A 26 17.89 -5.77 -21.19
C HIS A 26 17.50 -6.74 -22.30
N GLN A 27 18.49 -7.29 -23.02
CA GLN A 27 18.27 -8.26 -24.08
C GLN A 27 17.53 -9.49 -23.57
N ASP A 28 17.93 -10.04 -22.41
CA ASP A 28 17.25 -11.17 -21.77
C ASP A 28 15.79 -10.89 -21.43
N LYS A 29 15.49 -9.68 -20.95
CA LYS A 29 14.10 -9.25 -20.66
C LYS A 29 13.28 -9.10 -21.93
N GLN A 30 13.84 -8.53 -22.99
CA GLN A 30 13.12 -8.37 -24.26
C GLN A 30 12.86 -9.72 -24.94
N ASN A 31 13.80 -10.65 -24.87
CA ASN A 31 13.63 -12.01 -25.40
C ASN A 31 12.47 -12.77 -24.76
N LYS A 32 12.16 -12.47 -23.49
CA LYS A 32 11.05 -13.07 -22.73
C LYS A 32 9.76 -12.26 -22.80
N ASN A 33 9.77 -11.12 -23.48
CA ASN A 33 8.64 -10.22 -23.56
C ASN A 33 7.78 -10.54 -24.80
N PRO A 34 6.51 -10.95 -24.63
CA PRO A 34 5.63 -11.31 -25.74
C PRO A 34 5.26 -10.12 -26.64
N PHE A 35 5.44 -8.88 -26.18
CA PHE A 35 5.18 -7.67 -26.97
C PHE A 35 6.33 -7.31 -27.92
N THR A 36 7.52 -7.88 -27.73
CA THR A 36 8.70 -7.61 -28.58
C THR A 36 9.15 -8.83 -29.39
N SER A 37 9.14 -10.03 -28.79
CA SER A 37 9.66 -11.26 -29.42
C SER A 37 8.59 -12.10 -30.13
N GLY A 38 7.35 -11.60 -30.21
CA GLY A 38 6.23 -12.28 -30.85
C GLY A 38 5.60 -13.38 -29.99
N LEU A 39 4.81 -14.26 -30.62
CA LEU A 39 3.93 -15.21 -29.92
C LEU A 39 4.60 -16.51 -29.47
N ASN A 40 5.84 -16.79 -29.90
CA ASN A 40 6.57 -18.03 -29.61
C ASN A 40 7.57 -17.86 -28.43
N VAL A 41 7.15 -17.16 -27.38
CA VAL A 41 7.97 -16.99 -26.16
C VAL A 41 7.53 -18.02 -25.12
N GLU A 42 8.49 -18.67 -24.48
CA GLU A 42 8.20 -19.56 -23.35
C GLU A 42 7.50 -18.79 -22.23
N LYS A 43 6.30 -19.24 -21.87
CA LYS A 43 5.53 -18.62 -20.80
C LYS A 43 6.26 -18.85 -19.47
N PRO A 44 6.57 -17.79 -18.70
CA PRO A 44 7.15 -17.95 -17.38
C PRO A 44 6.18 -18.75 -16.49
N LYS A 45 6.73 -19.76 -15.80
CA LYS A 45 6.00 -20.57 -14.83
C LYS A 45 6.24 -19.96 -13.45
N PHE A 46 5.18 -19.49 -12.81
CA PHE A 46 5.24 -18.94 -11.45
C PHE A 46 4.61 -19.92 -10.47
N SER A 47 5.11 -19.92 -9.24
CA SER A 47 4.35 -20.51 -8.13
C SER A 47 3.12 -19.65 -7.80
N LYS A 48 2.18 -20.21 -7.03
CA LYS A 48 0.99 -19.46 -6.58
C LYS A 48 1.39 -18.27 -5.69
N GLU A 49 2.48 -18.41 -4.96
CA GLU A 49 3.01 -17.42 -4.02
C GLU A 49 3.74 -16.28 -4.74
N GLU A 50 4.38 -16.57 -5.88
CA GLU A 50 5.14 -15.63 -6.69
C GLU A 50 4.25 -14.87 -7.69
N TYR A 51 3.16 -15.48 -8.13
CA TYR A 51 2.26 -14.88 -9.12
C TYR A 51 1.66 -13.55 -8.63
N GLY A 52 1.80 -12.51 -9.46
CA GLY A 52 1.29 -11.17 -9.15
C GLY A 52 2.13 -10.36 -8.16
N ARG A 53 3.30 -10.86 -7.74
CA ARG A 53 4.24 -10.13 -6.89
C ARG A 53 5.39 -9.53 -7.70
N PRO A 54 5.83 -8.31 -7.38
CA PRO A 54 7.05 -7.76 -7.97
C PRO A 54 8.28 -8.54 -7.48
N GLU A 55 9.37 -8.44 -8.23
CA GLU A 55 10.68 -8.94 -7.82
C GLU A 55 11.08 -8.29 -6.47
N ALA A 56 11.48 -9.11 -5.50
CA ALA A 56 11.84 -8.65 -4.17
C ALA A 56 12.99 -7.63 -4.23
N GLY A 57 12.86 -6.53 -3.51
CA GLY A 57 13.85 -5.44 -3.51
C GLY A 57 13.82 -4.56 -4.77
N SER A 58 12.96 -4.86 -5.76
CA SER A 58 12.76 -3.97 -6.90
C SER A 58 12.10 -2.65 -6.49
N LEU A 59 12.24 -1.62 -7.32
CA LEU A 59 11.55 -0.34 -7.11
C LEU A 59 10.03 -0.50 -7.02
N SER A 60 9.45 -1.49 -7.73
CA SER A 60 8.03 -1.77 -7.68
C SER A 60 7.60 -2.37 -6.35
N ASP A 61 8.41 -3.26 -5.78
CA ASP A 61 8.21 -3.82 -4.44
C ASP A 61 8.29 -2.73 -3.37
N LEU A 62 9.35 -1.92 -3.38
CA LEU A 62 9.54 -0.82 -2.43
C LEU A 62 8.39 0.19 -2.49
N ARG A 63 7.93 0.57 -3.70
CA ARG A 63 6.75 1.44 -3.87
C ARG A 63 5.49 0.78 -3.31
N GLY A 64 5.31 -0.52 -3.54
CA GLY A 64 4.18 -1.28 -3.01
C GLY A 64 4.14 -1.27 -1.48
N ARG A 65 5.27 -1.55 -0.83
CA ARG A 65 5.39 -1.52 0.64
C ARG A 65 5.14 -0.12 1.20
N LYS A 66 5.74 0.91 0.60
CA LYS A 66 5.52 2.32 1.00
C LYS A 66 4.06 2.73 0.84
N ALA A 67 3.41 2.36 -0.26
CA ALA A 67 2.00 2.62 -0.47
C ALA A 67 1.14 1.91 0.58
N ASN A 68 1.45 0.65 0.93
CA ASN A 68 0.72 -0.08 1.98
C ASN A 68 0.83 0.63 3.35
N ALA A 69 2.04 1.04 3.75
CA ALA A 69 2.27 1.78 4.98
C ALA A 69 1.45 3.09 5.01
N HIS A 70 1.42 3.83 3.90
CA HIS A 70 0.64 5.06 3.79
C HIS A 70 -0.86 4.82 3.97
N ILE A 71 -1.39 3.76 3.36
CA ILE A 71 -2.81 3.39 3.47
C ILE A 71 -3.18 3.01 4.91
N LEU A 72 -2.31 2.26 5.60
CA LEU A 72 -2.56 1.89 6.99
C LEU A 72 -2.67 3.14 7.88
N LYS A 73 -1.86 4.16 7.60
CA LYS A 73 -1.94 5.44 8.30
C LYS A 73 -3.26 6.16 8.01
N GLU A 74 -3.68 6.26 6.74
CA GLU A 74 -4.96 6.88 6.37
C GLU A 74 -6.17 6.15 7.02
N ILE A 75 -6.08 4.82 7.22
CA ILE A 75 -7.11 4.04 7.93
C ILE A 75 -7.14 4.37 9.43
N LEU A 76 -5.97 4.51 10.07
CA LEU A 76 -5.91 4.90 11.48
C LEU A 76 -6.52 6.30 11.69
N GLU A 77 -6.13 7.27 10.85
CA GLU A 77 -6.66 8.64 10.89
C GLU A 77 -8.19 8.65 10.71
N LEU A 78 -8.73 7.81 9.81
CA LEU A 78 -10.18 7.62 9.67
C LEU A 78 -10.84 7.14 10.96
N CYS A 79 -10.29 6.10 11.59
CA CYS A 79 -10.82 5.60 12.85
C CYS A 79 -10.73 6.62 13.99
N GLU A 80 -9.67 7.44 14.03
CA GLU A 80 -9.53 8.53 15.01
C GLU A 80 -10.58 9.62 14.82
N ILE A 81 -10.85 10.02 13.57
CA ILE A 81 -11.92 10.98 13.27
C ILE A 81 -13.28 10.42 13.69
N ILE A 82 -13.59 9.16 13.35
CA ILE A 82 -14.85 8.52 13.75
C ILE A 82 -14.96 8.45 15.28
N SER A 83 -13.86 8.15 15.98
CA SER A 83 -13.85 8.10 17.45
C SER A 83 -14.06 9.46 18.10
N HIS A 84 -13.67 10.57 17.44
CA HIS A 84 -13.77 11.92 17.97
C HIS A 84 -15.12 12.59 17.65
N GLU A 85 -15.55 12.48 16.40
CA GLU A 85 -16.75 13.13 15.87
C GLU A 85 -18.02 12.27 16.00
N GLY A 86 -17.84 10.96 16.21
CA GLY A 86 -18.94 10.03 16.40
C GLY A 86 -19.59 10.12 17.78
N THR A 87 -20.73 9.46 17.91
CA THR A 87 -21.50 9.40 19.15
C THR A 87 -21.59 7.97 19.68
N PRO A 88 -21.58 7.76 21.01
CA PRO A 88 -21.85 6.45 21.60
C PRO A 88 -23.22 5.91 21.20
N CYS A 89 -23.29 4.63 20.84
CA CYS A 89 -24.56 3.96 20.57
C CYS A 89 -25.39 3.86 21.86
N ARG A 90 -26.71 4.08 21.76
CA ARG A 90 -27.63 4.05 22.91
C ARG A 90 -27.59 2.71 23.65
N ASP A 91 -27.58 1.60 22.92
CA ASP A 91 -27.60 0.25 23.49
C ASP A 91 -26.21 -0.23 23.91
N HIS A 92 -25.16 0.33 23.31
CA HIS A 92 -23.77 -0.04 23.55
C HIS A 92 -22.88 1.20 23.64
N PRO A 93 -22.77 1.84 24.82
CA PRO A 93 -22.00 3.08 25.00
C PRO A 93 -20.51 2.97 24.65
N ASN A 94 -19.97 1.75 24.62
CA ASN A 94 -18.57 1.48 24.24
C ASN A 94 -18.35 1.42 22.72
N VAL A 95 -19.43 1.45 21.92
CA VAL A 95 -19.39 1.45 20.45
C VAL A 95 -19.70 2.85 19.97
N ILE A 96 -18.75 3.45 19.27
CA ILE A 96 -18.93 4.77 18.64
C ILE A 96 -19.50 4.58 17.25
N ALA A 97 -20.49 5.41 16.88
CA ALA A 97 -21.06 5.44 15.55
C ALA A 97 -21.13 6.87 15.00
N ILE A 98 -20.94 6.99 13.70
CA ILE A 98 -21.13 8.23 12.94
C ILE A 98 -21.96 7.93 11.69
N THR A 99 -22.74 8.87 11.19
CA THR A 99 -23.45 8.66 9.93
C THR A 99 -22.48 8.76 8.75
N PHE A 100 -22.80 8.09 7.64
CA PHE A 100 -22.01 8.19 6.41
C PHE A 100 -21.96 9.64 5.89
N GLY A 101 -23.07 10.36 5.95
CA GLY A 101 -23.15 11.76 5.52
C GLY A 101 -22.18 12.65 6.30
N ASP A 102 -22.14 12.50 7.63
CA ASP A 102 -21.25 13.29 8.49
C ASP A 102 -19.78 13.01 8.20
N ILE A 103 -19.38 11.73 8.17
CA ILE A 103 -17.98 11.38 7.90
C ILE A 103 -17.58 11.77 6.47
N PHE A 104 -18.48 11.66 5.49
CA PHE A 104 -18.21 12.08 4.11
C PHE A 104 -18.07 13.60 4.00
N ASN A 105 -18.88 14.37 4.71
CA ASN A 105 -18.78 15.83 4.75
C ASN A 105 -17.47 16.29 5.39
N ILE A 106 -17.04 15.66 6.50
CA ILE A 106 -15.73 15.90 7.11
C ILE A 106 -14.62 15.63 6.08
N TYR A 107 -14.69 14.48 5.40
CA TYR A 107 -13.67 14.07 4.43
C TYR A 107 -13.68 14.88 3.13
N THR A 108 -14.78 15.56 2.78
CA THR A 108 -14.86 16.35 1.55
C THR A 108 -13.77 17.43 1.47
N ASN A 109 -13.38 18.00 2.63
CA ASN A 109 -12.32 19.00 2.72
C ASN A 109 -10.92 18.41 2.96
N ILE A 110 -10.82 17.10 3.21
CA ILE A 110 -9.57 16.41 3.61
C ILE A 110 -9.07 15.52 2.46
N SER A 111 -9.93 14.67 1.90
CA SER A 111 -9.56 13.64 0.93
C SER A 111 -10.78 13.08 0.19
N SER A 112 -10.66 12.92 -1.13
CA SER A 112 -11.69 12.31 -1.99
C SER A 112 -11.79 10.78 -1.87
N LYS A 113 -11.09 10.16 -0.91
CA LYS A 113 -10.96 8.70 -0.77
C LYS A 113 -11.87 8.09 0.31
N CYS A 114 -12.78 8.85 0.92
CA CYS A 114 -13.58 8.42 2.08
C CYS A 114 -14.15 7.00 1.93
N VAL A 115 -14.94 6.74 0.88
CA VAL A 115 -15.56 5.43 0.62
C VAL A 115 -14.53 4.31 0.50
N GLY A 116 -13.43 4.57 -0.21
CA GLY A 116 -12.33 3.61 -0.36
C GLY A 116 -11.62 3.30 0.96
N LEU A 117 -11.51 4.27 1.87
CA LEU A 117 -10.94 4.07 3.20
C LEU A 117 -11.90 3.29 4.11
N LEU A 118 -13.20 3.62 4.09
CA LEU A 118 -14.24 2.88 4.81
C LEU A 118 -14.22 1.39 4.45
N LEU A 119 -14.15 1.06 3.15
CA LEU A 119 -14.09 -0.31 2.68
C LEU A 119 -12.83 -1.04 3.16
N ARG A 120 -11.67 -0.36 3.18
CA ARG A 120 -10.43 -0.96 3.67
C ARG A 120 -10.45 -1.16 5.19
N ALA A 121 -10.98 -0.21 5.95
CA ALA A 121 -11.15 -0.31 7.39
C ALA A 121 -12.12 -1.45 7.75
N ARG A 122 -13.21 -1.62 7.00
CA ARG A 122 -14.12 -2.77 7.12
C ARG A 122 -13.42 -4.09 6.83
N LYS A 123 -12.60 -4.16 5.78
CA LYS A 123 -11.80 -5.37 5.47
C LYS A 123 -10.86 -5.76 6.63
N GLN A 124 -10.40 -4.78 7.41
CA GLN A 124 -9.57 -5.00 8.60
C GLN A 124 -10.38 -5.22 9.89
N LYS A 125 -11.71 -5.23 9.81
CA LYS A 125 -12.63 -5.39 10.95
C LYS A 125 -12.50 -4.29 12.01
N TYR A 126 -12.24 -3.05 11.56
CA TYR A 126 -12.27 -1.86 12.43
C TYR A 126 -13.62 -1.14 12.37
N LEU A 127 -14.30 -1.22 11.22
CA LEU A 127 -15.60 -0.62 10.99
C LEU A 127 -16.60 -1.67 10.51
N GLU A 128 -17.87 -1.45 10.83
CA GLU A 128 -19.01 -2.17 10.29
C GLU A 128 -20.07 -1.18 9.80
N PHE A 129 -20.71 -1.47 8.67
CA PHE A 129 -21.83 -0.70 8.14
C PHE A 129 -22.60 -1.52 7.12
N GLU A 130 -23.88 -1.21 6.95
CA GLU A 130 -24.76 -1.90 6.01
C GLU A 130 -24.48 -1.49 4.55
N GLY A 131 -24.53 -2.46 3.63
CA GLY A 131 -24.37 -2.23 2.20
C GLY A 131 -22.96 -2.50 1.65
N GLU A 132 -22.84 -2.80 0.36
CA GLU A 132 -21.54 -3.10 -0.26
C GLU A 132 -20.68 -1.85 -0.47
N CYS A 133 -21.30 -0.76 -0.91
CA CYS A 133 -20.72 0.57 -1.14
C CYS A 133 -21.76 1.63 -0.79
N LEU A 134 -21.30 2.79 -0.33
CA LEU A 134 -22.14 3.91 0.08
C LEU A 134 -22.02 5.07 -0.91
N PHE A 135 -23.15 5.73 -1.18
CA PHE A 135 -23.28 6.83 -2.11
C PHE A 135 -23.87 8.06 -1.42
N GLN A 136 -23.23 9.21 -1.62
CA GLN A 136 -23.69 10.48 -1.05
C GLN A 136 -25.14 10.78 -1.48
N ARG A 137 -25.92 11.44 -0.62
CA ARG A 137 -27.35 11.77 -0.75
C ARG A 137 -28.30 10.58 -0.66
N ARG A 138 -27.83 9.37 -0.95
CA ARG A 138 -28.64 8.15 -0.86
C ARG A 138 -28.48 7.48 0.50
N ASP A 139 -27.22 7.30 0.90
CA ASP A 139 -26.85 6.49 2.05
C ASP A 139 -26.36 7.35 3.22
N ASP A 140 -26.64 8.66 3.21
CA ASP A 140 -26.11 9.62 4.18
C ASP A 140 -26.49 9.25 5.63
N ASP A 141 -27.66 8.64 5.84
CA ASP A 141 -28.15 8.23 7.16
C ASP A 141 -27.62 6.84 7.61
N VAL A 142 -26.82 6.15 6.79
CA VAL A 142 -26.28 4.83 7.14
C VAL A 142 -25.27 4.97 8.29
N PRO A 143 -25.48 4.28 9.43
CA PRO A 143 -24.55 4.33 10.53
C PRO A 143 -23.28 3.52 10.23
N ILE A 144 -22.13 4.14 10.50
CA ILE A 144 -20.81 3.53 10.48
C ILE A 144 -20.39 3.27 11.91
N PHE A 145 -20.25 2.01 12.28
CA PHE A 145 -19.89 1.59 13.63
C PHE A 145 -18.39 1.32 13.75
N LEU A 146 -17.76 1.94 14.74
CA LEU A 146 -16.40 1.61 15.15
C LEU A 146 -16.44 0.39 16.08
N VAL A 147 -16.11 -0.79 15.55
CA VAL A 147 -16.28 -2.07 16.27
C VAL A 147 -15.20 -2.35 17.30
N LYS A 148 -14.10 -1.58 17.28
CA LYS A 148 -12.99 -1.70 18.23
C LYS A 148 -12.67 -0.34 18.86
N PRO A 149 -12.33 -0.29 20.15
CA PRO A 149 -11.86 0.95 20.77
C PRO A 149 -10.62 1.50 20.04
N ILE A 150 -10.51 2.82 19.94
CA ILE A 150 -9.43 3.46 19.20
C ILE A 150 -8.03 3.09 19.73
N GLU A 151 -7.91 2.86 21.04
CA GLU A 151 -6.66 2.43 21.67
C GLU A 151 -6.20 1.04 21.20
N GLU A 152 -7.15 0.12 20.96
CA GLU A 152 -6.83 -1.21 20.42
C GLU A 152 -6.36 -1.09 18.96
N ILE A 153 -7.06 -0.28 18.16
CA ILE A 153 -6.70 -0.03 16.75
C ILE A 153 -5.30 0.60 16.65
N ARG A 154 -4.98 1.57 17.50
CA ARG A 154 -3.66 2.21 17.55
C ARG A 154 -2.56 1.19 17.89
N LYS A 155 -2.82 0.28 18.84
CA LYS A 155 -1.88 -0.79 19.20
C LYS A 155 -1.63 -1.74 18.02
N GLU A 156 -2.69 -2.20 17.35
CA GLU A 156 -2.58 -3.06 16.16
C GLU A 156 -1.83 -2.37 15.02
N TYR A 157 -2.13 -1.09 14.77
CA TYR A 157 -1.42 -0.30 13.78
C TYR A 157 0.07 -0.22 14.10
N ASN A 158 0.44 0.12 15.34
CA ASN A 158 1.85 0.24 15.74
C ASN A 158 2.60 -1.08 15.57
N GLN A 159 1.98 -2.21 15.90
CA GLN A 159 2.56 -3.53 15.67
C GLN A 159 2.81 -3.78 14.17
N ARG A 160 1.80 -3.60 13.32
CA ARG A 160 1.94 -3.78 11.86
C ARG A 160 2.94 -2.79 11.26
N PHE A 161 3.00 -1.58 11.77
CA PHE A 161 3.95 -0.57 11.31
C PHE A 161 5.39 -1.00 11.62
N GLN A 162 5.65 -1.52 12.82
CA GLN A 162 6.96 -2.07 13.19
C GLN A 162 7.34 -3.26 12.32
N GLU A 163 6.41 -4.17 12.03
CA GLU A 163 6.62 -5.29 11.10
C GLU A 163 7.01 -4.80 9.71
N ILE A 164 6.28 -3.82 9.15
CA ILE A 164 6.58 -3.25 7.84
C ILE A 164 7.93 -2.52 7.83
N GLN A 165 8.26 -1.79 8.91
CA GLN A 165 9.56 -1.12 9.03
C GLN A 165 10.70 -2.14 9.08
N LYS A 166 10.53 -3.23 9.82
CA LYS A 166 11.50 -4.32 9.86
C LYS A 166 11.69 -4.94 8.47
N ASP A 167 10.60 -5.25 7.77
CA ASP A 167 10.64 -5.80 6.41
C ASP A 167 11.33 -4.85 5.41
N LEU A 168 11.23 -3.53 5.60
CA LEU A 168 11.91 -2.52 4.79
C LEU A 168 13.41 -2.40 5.08
N LEU A 169 13.86 -2.80 6.28
CA LEU A 169 15.27 -2.78 6.68
C LEU A 169 15.98 -4.10 6.33
N ASP A 170 15.24 -5.21 6.35
CA ASP A 170 15.77 -6.57 6.16
C ASP A 170 15.77 -7.04 4.68
N GLY A 171 15.21 -6.27 3.74
CA GLY A 171 15.08 -6.64 2.32
C GLY A 171 15.68 -5.63 1.36
#